data_AF-A0A843BXT0-F1
#
_entry.id   AF-A0A843BXT0-F1
#
_cell.length_a   1.000
_cell.length_b   1.000
_cell.length_c   1.000
_cell.angle_alpha   90.00
_cell.angle_beta   90.00
_cell.angle_gamma   90.00
#
_symmetry.space_group_name_H-M   'P 1'
#
loop_
_entity.id
_entity.type
_entity.pdbx_description
1 polymer ?
#
loop_
_entity_poly.entity_id
_entity_poly.type
_entity_poly.pdbx_seq_one_letter_code
_entity_poly.pdbx_strand_id
1 'polypeptide(L)'
;MTIESDKNNGLSDFLLQVTQAGTFRDLASAYKIVSKDFEDIKKRDEKGRTKTFIQRYQELSEIADEILNKTNGRVPSAQDVAVFGEMVVLRDICLRRIDGFSK
;
A
#
# COMPACT_ATOMS: atom_id res chain seq x y z
N MET A 1 15.11 -2.34 -13.15
CA MET A 1 15.51 -1.21 -12.28
C MET A 1 15.06 -1.58 -10.89
N THR A 2 15.98 -1.88 -9.98
CA THR A 2 15.66 -2.28 -8.61
C THR A 2 15.59 -1.00 -7.80
N ILE A 3 14.38 -0.58 -7.40
CA ILE A 3 14.21 0.59 -6.56
C ILE A 3 14.54 0.14 -5.13
N GLU A 4 15.71 0.53 -4.65
CA GLU A 4 16.06 0.38 -3.24
C GLU A 4 15.19 1.33 -2.42
N SER A 5 14.50 0.76 -1.43
CA SER A 5 13.63 1.48 -0.49
C SER A 5 14.49 2.31 0.45
N ASP A 6 14.78 3.54 0.03
CA ASP A 6 15.38 4.54 0.88
C ASP A 6 14.34 4.99 1.91
N LYS A 7 14.73 5.08 3.19
CA LYS A 7 13.83 5.41 4.32
C LYS A 7 13.14 6.79 4.20
N ASN A 8 13.47 7.56 3.18
CA ASN A 8 12.93 8.88 2.85
C ASN A 8 12.12 8.91 1.53
N ASN A 9 11.91 7.79 0.83
CA ASN A 9 11.18 7.79 -0.43
C ASN A 9 9.68 7.97 -0.18
N GLY A 10 9.22 9.17 -0.53
CA GLY A 10 7.90 9.70 -0.24
C GLY A 10 6.78 8.97 -0.96
N LEU A 11 5.57 9.21 -0.49
CA LEU A 11 4.30 8.83 -1.12
C LEU A 11 4.32 8.93 -2.67
N SER A 12 5.05 9.91 -3.24
CA SER A 12 5.21 10.09 -4.68
C SER A 12 5.74 8.86 -5.41
N ASP A 13 6.76 8.19 -4.85
CA ASP A 13 7.49 7.15 -5.59
C ASP A 13 6.69 5.85 -5.62
N PHE A 14 6.02 5.52 -4.52
CA PHE A 14 5.08 4.39 -4.47
C PHE A 14 3.82 4.64 -5.30
N LEU A 15 3.28 5.86 -5.27
CA LEU A 15 2.15 6.21 -6.14
C LEU A 15 2.55 6.16 -7.61
N LEU A 16 3.74 6.63 -7.98
CA LEU A 16 4.26 6.50 -9.35
C LEU A 16 4.41 5.04 -9.76
N GLN A 17 4.96 4.19 -8.89
CA GLN A 17 5.09 2.76 -9.16
C GLN A 17 3.73 2.08 -9.39
N VAL A 18 2.71 2.43 -8.59
CA VAL A 18 1.36 1.85 -8.74
C VAL A 18 0.65 2.42 -9.96
N THR A 19 0.68 3.74 -10.17
CA THR A 19 -0.02 4.40 -11.28
C THR A 19 0.57 4.06 -12.65
N GLN A 20 1.85 3.72 -12.71
CA GLN A 20 2.53 3.28 -13.93
C GLN A 20 2.60 1.75 -14.06
N ALA A 21 1.91 0.99 -13.21
CA ALA A 21 1.93 -0.46 -13.24
C ALA A 21 1.38 -1.00 -14.58
N GLY A 22 2.29 -1.53 -15.41
CA GLY A 22 1.93 -2.19 -16.66
C GLY A 22 1.56 -3.65 -16.46
N THR A 23 1.88 -4.23 -15.29
CA THR A 23 1.65 -5.63 -14.98
C THR A 23 1.15 -5.84 -13.54
N PHE A 24 0.46 -6.96 -13.31
CA PHE A 24 0.10 -7.37 -11.95
C PHE A 24 1.30 -7.69 -11.07
N ARG A 25 2.48 -7.96 -11.65
CA ARG A 25 3.72 -8.14 -10.89
C ARG A 25 4.15 -6.82 -10.23
N ASP A 26 3.96 -5.70 -10.91
CA ASP A 26 4.28 -4.37 -10.37
C ASP A 26 3.36 -4.06 -9.18
N LEU A 27 2.06 -4.34 -9.33
CA LEU A 27 1.07 -4.20 -8.26
C LEU A 27 1.36 -5.13 -7.07
N ALA A 28 1.69 -6.40 -7.32
CA ALA A 28 2.05 -7.36 -6.27
C ALA A 28 3.30 -6.93 -5.49
N SER A 29 4.28 -6.34 -6.17
CA SER A 29 5.49 -5.81 -5.52
C SER A 29 5.16 -4.65 -4.58
N ALA A 30 4.35 -3.69 -5.04
CA ALA A 30 3.91 -2.57 -4.22
C ALA A 30 3.07 -3.06 -3.01
N TYR A 31 2.13 -3.98 -3.25
CA TYR A 31 1.29 -4.57 -2.22
C TYR A 31 2.10 -5.26 -1.12
N LYS A 32 3.12 -6.05 -1.49
CA LYS A 32 3.98 -6.72 -0.51
C LYS A 32 4.68 -5.74 0.43
N ILE A 33 5.12 -4.59 -0.09
CA ILE A 33 5.77 -3.56 0.72
C ILE A 33 4.75 -2.89 1.64
N VAL A 34 3.61 -2.46 1.09
CA VAL A 34 2.53 -1.84 1.87
C VAL A 34 2.03 -2.77 2.97
N SER A 35 1.90 -4.06 2.69
CA SER A 35 1.47 -5.07 3.67
C SER A 35 2.44 -5.21 4.84
N LYS A 36 3.74 -5.26 4.54
CA LYS A 36 4.77 -5.26 5.58
C LYS A 36 4.69 -3.99 6.45
N ASP A 37 4.55 -2.83 5.82
CA ASP A 37 4.44 -1.55 6.54
C ASP A 37 3.19 -1.50 7.43
N PHE A 38 2.07 -2.09 7.01
CA PHE A 38 0.85 -2.17 7.83
C PHE A 38 1.00 -3.07 9.04
N GLU A 39 1.76 -4.16 8.95
CA GLU A 39 2.10 -4.98 10.11
C GLU A 39 2.97 -4.22 11.11
N ASP A 40 3.89 -3.39 10.62
CA ASP A 40 4.72 -2.55 11.48
C ASP A 40 3.90 -1.38 12.09
N ILE A 41 2.99 -0.77 11.33
CA ILE A 41 2.04 0.26 11.79
C ILE A 41 1.17 -0.30 12.93
N LYS A 42 0.60 -1.50 12.77
CA LYS A 42 -0.23 -2.16 13.80
C LYS A 42 0.53 -2.34 15.10
N LYS A 43 1.82 -2.71 15.04
CA LYS A 43 2.67 -2.87 16.23
C LYS A 43 3.00 -1.54 16.90
N ARG A 44 3.15 -0.46 16.12
CA ARG A 44 3.52 0.87 16.61
C ARG A 44 2.32 1.68 17.13
N ASP A 45 1.10 1.37 16.69
CA ASP A 45 -0.11 2.13 17.06
C ASP A 45 -0.75 1.65 18.37
N GLU A 46 0.00 1.75 19.48
CA GLU A 46 -0.47 1.36 20.82
C GLU A 46 -1.75 2.10 21.27
N LYS A 47 -1.99 3.29 20.71
CA LYS A 47 -3.13 4.16 21.07
C LYS A 47 -4.31 4.04 20.12
N GLY A 48 -4.26 3.15 19.13
CA GLY A 48 -5.36 2.91 18.18
C GLY A 48 -5.73 4.11 17.30
N ARG A 49 -4.78 5.02 17.05
CA ARG A 49 -4.99 6.27 16.29
C ARG A 49 -5.18 6.04 14.79
N THR A 50 -4.80 4.86 14.31
CA THR A 50 -4.89 4.45 12.91
C THR A 50 -5.92 3.34 12.69
N LYS A 51 -6.69 2.96 13.72
CA LYS A 51 -7.63 1.82 13.68
C LYS A 51 -8.57 1.82 12.47
N THR A 52 -9.18 2.96 12.15
CA THR A 52 -10.08 3.08 10.99
C THR A 52 -9.35 2.90 9.66
N PHE A 53 -8.12 3.38 9.54
CA PHE A 53 -7.30 3.21 8.34
C PHE A 53 -6.79 1.78 8.20
N ILE A 54 -6.46 1.11 9.31
CA ILE A 54 -6.09 -0.31 9.34
C ILE A 54 -7.27 -1.17 8.89
N GLN A 55 -8.48 -0.90 9.38
CA GLN A 55 -9.68 -1.63 8.97
C GLN A 55 -9.93 -1.47 7.46
N ARG A 56 -9.82 -0.23 6.95
CA ARG A 56 -9.96 0.02 5.52
C ARG A 56 -8.89 -0.70 4.68
N TYR A 57 -7.65 -0.72 5.17
CA TYR A 57 -6.58 -1.47 4.52
C TYR A 57 -6.88 -2.97 4.47
N GLN A 58 -7.47 -3.56 5.52
CA GLN A 58 -7.85 -4.97 5.53
C GLN A 58 -8.89 -5.29 4.44
N GLU A 59 -9.94 -4.48 4.33
CA GLU A 59 -10.93 -4.61 3.24
C GLU A 59 -10.28 -4.53 1.86
N LEU A 60 -9.38 -3.57 1.64
CA LEU A 60 -8.67 -3.44 0.37
C LEU A 60 -7.68 -4.58 0.12
N SER A 61 -7.10 -5.17 1.17
CA SER A 61 -6.18 -6.31 1.04
C SER A 61 -6.89 -7.56 0.53
N GLU A 62 -8.12 -7.81 0.98
CA GLU A 62 -8.95 -8.91 0.48
C GLU A 62 -9.27 -8.70 -1.02
N ILE A 63 -9.63 -7.48 -1.40
CA ILE A 63 -9.87 -7.11 -2.80
C ILE A 63 -8.58 -7.24 -3.63
N ALA A 64 -7.43 -6.81 -3.10
CA ALA A 64 -6.14 -6.92 -3.77
C ALA A 64 -5.75 -8.38 -4.01
N ASP A 65 -5.96 -9.26 -3.03
CA ASP A 65 -5.72 -10.70 -3.16
C ASP A 65 -6.62 -11.31 -4.24
N GLU A 66 -7.90 -10.94 -4.29
CA GLU A 66 -8.80 -11.35 -5.37
C GLU A 66 -8.34 -10.89 -6.75
N ILE A 67 -7.88 -9.64 -6.86
CA ILE A 67 -7.37 -9.06 -8.11
C ILE A 67 -6.13 -9.83 -8.58
N LEU A 68 -5.18 -10.09 -7.68
CA LEU A 68 -3.94 -10.80 -7.95
C LEU A 68 -4.15 -12.30 -8.26
N ASN A 69 -5.26 -12.89 -7.82
CA ASN A 69 -5.62 -14.27 -8.15
C ASN A 69 -6.32 -14.40 -9.53
N LYS A 70 -6.87 -13.31 -10.07
CA LYS A 70 -7.62 -13.29 -11.36
C LYS A 70 -6.75 -12.86 -12.56
N THR A 71 -5.43 -13.00 -12.45
CA THR A 71 -4.44 -12.49 -13.42
C THR A 71 -4.25 -13.44 -14.60
N ASN A 72 -5.31 -13.67 -15.39
CA ASN A 72 -5.30 -14.53 -16.58
C ASN A 72 -4.57 -13.88 -17.78
N GLY A 73 -3.35 -13.35 -17.58
CA GLY A 73 -2.56 -12.69 -18.64
C GLY A 73 -3.09 -11.31 -19.09
N ARG A 74 -4.06 -10.73 -18.36
CA ARG A 74 -4.57 -9.37 -18.62
C ARG A 74 -3.65 -8.31 -18.00
N VAL A 75 -3.70 -7.10 -18.54
CA VAL A 75 -3.10 -5.92 -17.88
C VAL A 75 -4.04 -5.42 -16.77
N PRO A 76 -3.51 -4.78 -15.71
CA PRO A 76 -4.35 -4.15 -14.70
C PRO A 76 -5.25 -3.08 -15.31
N SER A 77 -6.52 -3.08 -14.93
CA SER A 77 -7.43 -1.98 -15.25
C SER A 77 -7.13 -0.76 -14.38
N ALA A 78 -7.66 0.41 -14.75
CA ALA A 78 -7.58 1.60 -13.91
C ALA A 78 -8.21 1.39 -12.52
N GLN A 79 -9.25 0.54 -12.42
CA GLN A 79 -9.87 0.18 -11.14
C GLN A 79 -8.94 -0.70 -10.30
N ASP A 80 -8.27 -1.68 -10.93
CA ASP A 80 -7.27 -2.50 -10.25
C ASP A 80 -6.18 -1.59 -9.67
N VAL A 81 -5.60 -0.71 -10.50
CA VAL A 81 -4.58 0.27 -10.09
C VAL A 81 -5.05 1.18 -8.96
N ALA A 82 -6.30 1.67 -9.00
CA ALA A 82 -6.85 2.55 -7.98
C ALA A 82 -6.91 1.89 -6.59
N VAL A 83 -7.25 0.59 -6.51
CA VAL A 83 -7.26 -0.16 -5.24
C VAL A 83 -5.88 -0.14 -4.59
N PHE A 84 -4.83 -0.50 -5.33
CA PHE A 84 -3.46 -0.46 -4.80
C PHE A 84 -3.01 0.97 -4.47
N GLY A 85 -3.47 1.97 -5.24
CA GLY A 85 -3.17 3.38 -4.99
C GLY A 85 -3.75 3.85 -3.66
N GLU A 86 -5.00 3.49 -3.37
CA GLU A 86 -5.64 3.80 -2.08
C GLU A 86 -4.85 3.19 -0.90
N MET A 87 -4.36 1.95 -1.05
CA MET A 87 -3.56 1.28 -0.01
C MET A 87 -2.24 2.01 0.27
N VAL A 88 -1.56 2.53 -0.76
CA VAL A 88 -0.36 3.36 -0.59
C VAL A 88 -0.68 4.66 0.16
N VAL A 89 -1.79 5.32 -0.19
CA VAL A 89 -2.22 6.56 0.48
C VAL A 89 -2.53 6.29 1.95
N LEU A 90 -3.24 5.21 2.27
CA LEU A 90 -3.55 4.84 3.64
C LEU A 90 -2.28 4.58 4.46
N ARG A 91 -1.30 3.87 3.88
CA ARG A 91 0.01 3.63 4.49
C ARG A 91 0.71 4.93 4.87
N ASP A 92 0.75 5.89 3.95
CA ASP A 92 1.37 7.20 4.21
C ASP A 92 0.63 8.01 5.29
N ILE A 93 -0.71 8.02 5.28
CA ILE A 93 -1.52 8.66 6.32
C ILE A 93 -1.22 8.05 7.69
N CYS A 94 -1.17 6.73 7.79
CA CYS A 94 -0.86 6.02 9.03
C CYS A 94 0.53 6.38 9.57
N LEU A 95 1.56 6.35 8.72
CA LEU A 95 2.93 6.69 9.10
C LEU A 95 3.03 8.14 9.60
N ARG A 96 2.48 9.11 8.84
CA ARG A 96 2.45 10.51 9.27
C ARG A 96 1.72 10.70 10.60
N ARG A 97 0.64 9.95 10.82
CA ARG A 97 -0.13 10.04 12.06
C ARG A 97 0.64 9.46 13.23
N ILE A 98 1.35 8.35 13.07
CA ILE A 98 2.19 7.79 14.13
C ILE A 98 3.34 8.74 14.45
N ASP A 99 4.10 9.16 13.44
CA ASP A 99 5.30 9.99 13.61
C ASP A 99 4.97 11.41 14.11
N GLY A 100 3.84 11.97 13.68
CA GLY A 100 3.38 13.31 14.09
C GLY A 100 3.05 13.43 15.57
N PHE A 101 2.83 12.32 16.29
CA PHE A 101 2.60 12.30 17.73
C PHE A 101 3.78 11.69 18.52
N SER A 102 4.90 11.40 17.87
CA SER A 102 6.16 10.98 18.51
C SER A 102 7.12 12.14 18.79
N LYS A 103 6.69 13.39 18.52
CA LYS A 103 7.35 14.63 18.95
C LYS A 103 6.71 15.16 20.22
#